data_AF-A0A318IKS1-F1
#
_entry.id   AF-A0A318IKS1-F1
#
_cell.length_a   1.000
_cell.length_b   1.000
_cell.length_c   1.000
_cell.angle_alpha   90.00
_cell.angle_beta   90.00
_cell.angle_gamma   90.00
#
_symmetry.space_group_name_H-M   'P 1'
#
loop_
_entity.id
_entity.type
_entity.pdbx_description
1 polymer ?
#
loop_
_entity_poly.entity_id
_entity_poly.type
_entity_poly.pdbx_seq_one_letter_code
_entity_poly.pdbx_strand_id
1 'polypeptide(L)'
;MKHIYRILIFLCFANTVFAQSIRKNYQEMTDYEKTELVNAFYALRDGTRPDLFVDLADFHSDFFNFDNTIDPTRRDLHFNLPDEPSREIFLAWHRRQMFEMEQAVQDINPKISLAWWNTSTDQSTTSPLWDQELLGSFNANWSLNRNLGGNGPLPTPLDVTNLYAMTNFFEFSNELERRPVHRGAHVWTGGAMPTPLSPRDPVFYFHHTFVDWVWYNWEEIHQNSSFETTSMLRYDGTYSFGGQTLPLVNPNDITDTRSLGVFYGSNGLAPLNNYIVSNTYRAEEIFYYQYVIEAGNNFIVPNGTTCRIESVNEVRLLPGFEAASGSNFVATIDQVNNNLAGKSRKGEVARLKKPYDYDANINTPIVWEEDNKDDSPVIIQAYPNPFTEKITINLNKNTNCSVEVYNMMGMLIRQETFQNTDNIIINKLYGLSAGFYVIKVVDANGDILLAKRVVKL
;
A
#
# COMPACT_ATOMS: atom_id res chain seq x y z
N MET A 1 -3.57 30.94 -66.82
CA MET A 1 -2.80 30.12 -65.88
C MET A 1 -3.16 30.54 -64.46
N LYS A 2 -3.91 29.73 -63.71
CA LYS A 2 -4.20 29.97 -62.28
C LYS A 2 -3.20 29.13 -61.48
N HIS A 3 -2.34 29.78 -60.70
CA HIS A 3 -1.40 29.11 -59.82
C HIS A 3 -2.15 28.52 -58.63
N ILE A 4 -2.18 27.18 -58.55
CA ILE A 4 -2.65 26.45 -57.38
C ILE A 4 -1.46 26.32 -56.43
N TYR A 5 -1.47 27.07 -55.33
CA TYR A 5 -0.53 26.88 -54.23
C TYR A 5 -0.99 25.66 -53.42
N ARG A 6 -0.21 24.57 -53.48
CA ARG A 6 -0.38 23.43 -52.59
C ARG A 6 0.30 23.76 -51.26
N ILE A 7 -0.50 24.08 -50.25
CA ILE A 7 -0.04 24.14 -48.86
C ILE A 7 0.17 22.69 -48.42
N LEU A 8 1.43 22.27 -48.29
CA LEU A 8 1.77 21.05 -47.57
C LEU A 8 1.60 21.34 -46.07
N ILE A 9 0.49 20.86 -45.50
CA ILE A 9 0.34 20.75 -44.06
C ILE A 9 1.21 19.56 -43.64
N PHE A 10 2.33 19.84 -42.99
CA PHE A 10 3.04 18.82 -42.21
C PHE A 10 2.14 18.47 -41.03
N LEU A 11 1.53 17.29 -41.08
CA LEU A 11 0.93 16.67 -39.90
C LEU A 11 2.07 16.35 -38.92
N CYS A 12 2.20 17.16 -37.87
CA CYS A 12 3.03 16.83 -36.73
C CYS A 12 2.52 15.52 -36.12
N PHE A 13 3.30 14.45 -36.21
CA PHE A 13 3.11 13.29 -35.34
C PHE A 13 3.58 13.69 -33.94
N ALA A 14 2.64 14.13 -33.09
CA ALA A 14 2.87 14.17 -31.66
C ALA A 14 2.70 12.75 -31.12
N ASN A 15 3.70 11.90 -31.31
CA ASN A 15 3.80 10.65 -30.56
C ASN A 15 4.66 10.91 -29.34
N THR A 16 4.02 11.27 -28.24
CA THR A 16 4.64 11.23 -26.93
C THR A 16 3.62 10.71 -25.94
N VAL A 17 3.56 9.38 -25.83
CA VAL A 17 2.86 8.71 -24.73
C VAL A 17 3.96 8.09 -23.88
N PHE A 18 4.29 8.76 -22.79
CA PHE A 18 5.46 8.49 -21.97
C PHE A 18 5.02 7.98 -20.57
N ALA A 19 5.88 7.13 -19.98
CA ALA A 19 6.21 6.92 -18.55
C ALA A 19 5.75 5.68 -17.78
N GLN A 20 6.66 5.18 -16.91
CA GLN A 20 6.36 4.25 -15.83
C GLN A 20 7.42 4.34 -14.71
N SER A 21 6.96 4.20 -13.46
CA SER A 21 7.24 5.13 -12.35
C SER A 21 8.35 4.71 -11.37
N ILE A 22 9.00 5.71 -10.76
CA ILE A 22 9.70 5.57 -9.47
C ILE A 22 8.96 6.43 -8.44
N ARG A 23 8.19 5.79 -7.55
CA ARG A 23 7.53 6.44 -6.41
C ARG A 23 8.56 6.75 -5.33
N LYS A 24 8.49 7.95 -4.74
CA LYS A 24 9.48 8.45 -3.77
C LYS A 24 8.81 9.19 -2.62
N ASN A 25 9.54 9.45 -1.53
CA ASN A 25 9.04 10.31 -0.47
C ASN A 25 8.74 11.69 -1.06
N TYR A 26 7.68 12.36 -0.65
CA TYR A 26 7.40 13.73 -1.10
C TYR A 26 8.57 14.71 -0.79
N GLN A 27 9.36 14.43 0.24
CA GLN A 27 10.57 15.19 0.60
C GLN A 27 11.67 15.04 -0.44
N GLU A 28 11.68 13.92 -1.17
CA GLU A 28 12.57 13.61 -2.28
C GLU A 28 11.96 13.95 -3.64
N MET A 29 10.90 14.74 -3.69
CA MET A 29 10.42 15.36 -4.93
C MET A 29 11.13 16.68 -5.17
N THR A 30 11.45 16.95 -6.43
CA THR A 30 11.85 18.29 -6.89
C THR A 30 10.67 19.26 -6.79
N ASP A 31 10.96 20.56 -6.76
CA ASP A 31 9.91 21.60 -6.78
C ASP A 31 9.05 21.55 -8.06
N TYR A 32 9.65 21.12 -9.17
CA TYR A 32 8.95 20.87 -10.41
C TYR A 32 7.93 19.73 -10.24
N GLU A 33 8.35 18.58 -9.73
CA GLU A 33 7.44 17.44 -9.52
C GLU A 33 6.27 17.80 -8.60
N LYS A 34 6.54 18.53 -7.51
CA LYS A 34 5.50 19.00 -6.58
C LYS A 34 4.50 19.90 -7.30
N THR A 35 4.99 20.88 -8.06
CA THR A 35 4.15 21.83 -8.80
C THR A 35 3.28 21.12 -9.83
N GLU A 36 3.87 20.23 -10.62
CA GLU A 36 3.19 19.52 -11.71
C GLU A 36 2.21 18.46 -11.20
N LEU A 37 2.52 17.78 -10.10
CA LEU A 37 1.57 16.86 -9.46
C LEU A 37 0.34 17.62 -8.94
N VAL A 38 0.54 18.77 -8.29
CA VAL A 38 -0.57 19.62 -7.85
C VAL A 38 -1.40 20.11 -9.04
N ASN A 39 -0.75 20.56 -10.10
CA ASN A 39 -1.44 21.00 -11.33
C ASN A 39 -2.22 19.85 -11.98
N ALA A 40 -1.66 18.65 -12.03
CA ALA A 40 -2.33 17.46 -12.54
C ALA A 40 -3.59 17.14 -11.73
N PHE A 41 -3.53 17.22 -10.40
CA PHE A 41 -4.71 17.02 -9.55
C PHE A 41 -5.81 18.06 -9.79
N TYR A 42 -5.47 19.34 -10.02
CA TYR A 42 -6.48 20.32 -10.44
C TYR A 42 -7.07 20.00 -11.82
N ALA A 43 -6.25 19.58 -12.79
CA ALA A 43 -6.70 19.22 -14.13
C ALA A 43 -7.60 17.97 -14.13
N LEU A 44 -7.33 16.97 -13.29
CA LEU A 44 -8.19 15.80 -13.11
C LEU A 44 -9.56 16.14 -12.49
N ARG A 45 -9.74 17.38 -12.02
CA ARG A 45 -11.00 17.90 -11.48
C ARG A 45 -11.54 19.09 -12.27
N ASP A 46 -10.92 19.54 -13.36
CA ASP A 46 -11.30 20.81 -14.00
C ASP A 46 -12.60 20.75 -14.83
N GLY A 47 -13.15 19.54 -15.02
CA GLY A 47 -14.39 19.31 -15.77
C GLY A 47 -14.19 19.12 -17.28
N THR A 48 -12.96 19.11 -17.78
CA THR A 48 -12.64 18.72 -19.17
C THR A 48 -12.70 17.20 -19.38
N ARG A 49 -12.70 16.45 -18.27
CA ARG A 49 -12.86 15.00 -18.13
C ARG A 49 -13.82 14.74 -16.95
N PRO A 50 -14.38 13.52 -16.82
CA PRO A 50 -15.00 13.09 -15.56
C PRO A 50 -14.08 13.42 -14.38
N ASP A 51 -14.66 13.88 -13.27
CA ASP A 51 -13.90 14.29 -12.09
C ASP A 51 -13.42 13.03 -11.38
N LEU A 52 -12.20 12.57 -11.71
CA LEU A 52 -11.66 11.29 -11.25
C LEU A 52 -11.64 11.19 -9.71
N PHE A 53 -11.47 12.31 -9.01
CA PHE A 53 -11.51 12.32 -7.55
C PHE A 53 -12.90 12.04 -7.01
N VAL A 54 -13.94 12.58 -7.64
CA VAL A 54 -15.34 12.27 -7.31
C VAL A 54 -15.60 10.79 -7.62
N ASP A 55 -15.27 10.34 -8.84
CA ASP A 55 -15.61 8.98 -9.24
C ASP A 55 -14.89 7.91 -8.39
N LEU A 56 -13.61 8.12 -8.07
CA LEU A 56 -12.86 7.22 -7.19
C LEU A 56 -13.39 7.25 -5.75
N ALA A 57 -13.80 8.42 -5.25
CA ALA A 57 -14.34 8.54 -3.90
C ALA A 57 -15.72 7.89 -3.81
N ASP A 58 -16.56 8.07 -4.82
CA ASP A 58 -17.90 7.49 -4.87
C ASP A 58 -17.81 5.97 -5.02
N PHE A 59 -16.90 5.45 -5.87
CA PHE A 59 -16.65 4.00 -5.95
C PHE A 59 -16.12 3.45 -4.61
N HIS A 60 -15.12 4.10 -4.03
CA HIS A 60 -14.58 3.67 -2.74
C HIS A 60 -15.65 3.71 -1.64
N SER A 61 -16.54 4.71 -1.66
CA SER A 61 -17.68 4.80 -0.76
C SER A 61 -18.70 3.70 -0.98
N ASP A 62 -19.07 3.43 -2.24
CA ASP A 62 -20.05 2.41 -2.59
C ASP A 62 -19.56 1.01 -2.19
N PHE A 63 -18.27 0.72 -2.31
CA PHE A 63 -17.70 -0.60 -2.05
C PHE A 63 -16.90 -0.69 -0.73
N PHE A 64 -17.01 0.29 0.18
CA PHE A 64 -16.12 0.40 1.34
C PHE A 64 -16.10 -0.87 2.23
N ASN A 65 -17.14 -1.04 3.05
CA ASN A 65 -17.41 -2.22 3.87
C ASN A 65 -18.84 -2.11 4.42
N PHE A 66 -19.84 -2.49 3.62
CA PHE A 66 -21.24 -2.39 4.04
C PHE A 66 -21.93 -3.74 3.99
N ASP A 67 -21.88 -4.46 5.11
CA ASP A 67 -22.69 -5.66 5.41
C ASP A 67 -24.21 -5.39 5.34
N ASN A 68 -24.62 -4.12 5.30
CA ASN A 68 -26.02 -3.68 5.21
C ASN A 68 -26.60 -3.78 3.80
N THR A 69 -26.07 -4.65 2.95
CA THR A 69 -26.67 -4.94 1.64
C THR A 69 -27.32 -6.32 1.65
N ILE A 70 -28.42 -6.44 0.92
CA ILE A 70 -29.24 -7.67 0.83
C ILE A 70 -28.48 -8.79 0.08
N ASP A 71 -27.28 -8.49 -0.44
CA ASP A 71 -26.44 -9.38 -1.23
C ASP A 71 -25.21 -9.83 -0.42
N PRO A 72 -25.22 -11.05 0.15
CA PRO A 72 -24.10 -11.60 0.89
C PRO A 72 -22.88 -11.95 0.01
N THR A 73 -22.93 -11.68 -1.30
CA THR A 73 -21.83 -11.90 -2.23
C THR A 73 -21.16 -10.61 -2.70
N ARG A 74 -21.62 -9.45 -2.21
CA ARG A 74 -21.01 -8.16 -2.48
C ARG A 74 -19.56 -8.19 -1.98
N ARG A 75 -18.63 -7.82 -2.86
CA ARG A 75 -17.21 -7.71 -2.50
C ARG A 75 -16.96 -6.32 -1.93
N ASP A 76 -16.36 -6.27 -0.75
CA ASP A 76 -15.98 -5.03 -0.08
C ASP A 76 -14.47 -4.78 -0.21
N LEU A 77 -14.08 -3.51 -0.16
CA LEU A 77 -12.68 -3.07 -0.31
C LEU A 77 -11.90 -3.17 1.01
N HIS A 78 -12.59 -3.05 2.13
CA HIS A 78 -12.00 -2.95 3.46
C HIS A 78 -12.53 -4.01 4.42
N PHE A 79 -11.75 -4.30 5.45
CA PHE A 79 -12.18 -5.04 6.64
C PHE A 79 -12.67 -6.48 6.40
N ASN A 80 -12.28 -7.09 5.27
CA ASN A 80 -12.64 -8.49 4.95
C ASN A 80 -11.92 -9.50 5.87
N LEU A 81 -10.89 -9.10 6.62
CA LEU A 81 -10.20 -9.93 7.60
C LEU A 81 -10.58 -9.56 9.05
N PRO A 82 -10.55 -10.51 10.00
CA PRO A 82 -10.17 -11.92 9.86
C PRO A 82 -11.34 -12.84 9.47
N ASP A 83 -12.57 -12.33 9.41
CA ASP A 83 -13.78 -13.16 9.33
C ASP A 83 -14.07 -13.70 7.89
N GLU A 84 -13.54 -13.04 6.85
CA GLU A 84 -13.77 -13.39 5.44
C GLU A 84 -12.48 -13.34 4.56
N PRO A 85 -11.43 -14.10 4.88
CA PRO A 85 -10.15 -14.08 4.13
C PRO A 85 -10.30 -14.36 2.63
N SER A 86 -11.32 -15.13 2.23
CA SER A 86 -11.65 -15.39 0.83
C SER A 86 -12.05 -14.14 0.03
N ARG A 87 -12.39 -13.05 0.72
CA ARG A 87 -12.77 -11.76 0.16
C ARG A 87 -11.66 -10.71 0.30
N GLU A 88 -10.56 -11.02 0.96
CA GLU A 88 -9.45 -10.11 1.17
C GLU A 88 -8.89 -9.59 -0.16
N ILE A 89 -8.94 -8.27 -0.34
CA ILE A 89 -8.44 -7.56 -1.51
C ILE A 89 -7.85 -6.19 -1.17
N PHE A 90 -7.80 -5.79 0.10
CA PHE A 90 -7.53 -4.42 0.53
C PHE A 90 -6.23 -3.88 -0.08
N LEU A 91 -5.11 -4.59 0.15
CA LEU A 91 -3.79 -4.19 -0.33
C LEU A 91 -3.71 -4.16 -1.86
N ALA A 92 -4.19 -5.22 -2.52
CA ALA A 92 -4.15 -5.34 -3.98
C ALA A 92 -5.01 -4.27 -4.67
N TRP A 93 -6.17 -3.96 -4.09
CA TRP A 93 -7.10 -2.98 -4.65
C TRP A 93 -6.50 -1.57 -4.57
N HIS A 94 -5.98 -1.19 -3.41
CA HIS A 94 -5.36 0.12 -3.23
C HIS A 94 -4.09 0.27 -4.07
N ARG A 95 -3.26 -0.78 -4.21
CA ARG A 95 -2.14 -0.79 -5.18
C ARG A 95 -2.63 -0.48 -6.60
N ARG A 96 -3.70 -1.16 -7.03
CA ARG A 96 -4.29 -0.95 -8.36
C ARG A 96 -4.82 0.47 -8.52
N GLN A 97 -5.51 1.00 -7.50
CA GLN A 97 -6.04 2.35 -7.48
C GLN A 97 -4.93 3.40 -7.58
N MET A 98 -3.83 3.24 -6.84
CA MET A 98 -2.67 4.14 -6.92
C MET A 98 -2.05 4.10 -8.31
N PHE A 99 -1.92 2.90 -8.90
CA PHE A 99 -1.43 2.77 -10.27
C PHE A 99 -2.33 3.49 -11.28
N GLU A 100 -3.65 3.38 -11.17
CA GLU A 100 -4.59 4.02 -12.08
C GLU A 100 -4.62 5.55 -11.94
N MET A 101 -4.58 6.08 -10.72
CA MET A 101 -4.39 7.52 -10.48
C MET A 101 -3.07 8.00 -11.09
N GLU A 102 -1.99 7.26 -10.91
CA GLU A 102 -0.69 7.59 -11.49
C GLU A 102 -0.72 7.58 -13.02
N GLN A 103 -1.42 6.63 -13.65
CA GLN A 103 -1.63 6.64 -15.10
C GLN A 103 -2.39 7.89 -15.57
N ALA A 104 -3.41 8.32 -14.83
CA ALA A 104 -4.17 9.53 -15.16
C ALA A 104 -3.33 10.82 -15.00
N VAL A 105 -2.45 10.86 -13.98
CA VAL A 105 -1.47 11.94 -13.81
C VAL A 105 -0.46 11.94 -14.97
N GLN A 106 0.01 10.77 -15.38
CA GLN A 106 1.00 10.62 -16.46
C GLN A 106 0.43 10.94 -17.85
N ASP A 107 -0.88 10.83 -18.05
CA ASP A 107 -1.56 11.35 -19.25
C ASP A 107 -1.46 12.88 -19.38
N ILE A 108 -1.32 13.58 -18.25
CA ILE A 108 -1.16 15.04 -18.20
C ILE A 108 0.33 15.40 -18.28
N ASN A 109 1.12 14.82 -17.37
CA ASN A 109 2.56 14.98 -17.36
C ASN A 109 3.24 13.62 -17.09
N PRO A 110 3.85 13.01 -18.10
CA PRO A 110 4.39 11.67 -17.97
C PRO A 110 5.60 11.60 -17.03
N LYS A 111 6.31 12.71 -16.78
CA LYS A 111 7.48 12.68 -15.90
C LYS A 111 7.14 12.61 -14.42
N ILE A 112 5.85 12.63 -14.08
CA ILE A 112 5.37 12.69 -12.70
C ILE A 112 4.89 11.33 -12.24
N SER A 113 5.37 10.92 -11.07
CA SER A 113 4.91 9.78 -10.30
C SER A 113 4.14 10.25 -9.07
N LEU A 114 3.30 9.37 -8.50
CA LEU A 114 2.83 9.57 -7.15
C LEU A 114 4.01 9.50 -6.16
N ALA A 115 3.85 10.16 -5.03
CA ALA A 115 4.82 10.18 -3.95
C ALA A 115 4.17 9.67 -2.66
N TRP A 116 4.97 9.17 -1.73
CA TRP A 116 4.49 8.71 -0.43
C TRP A 116 4.76 9.72 0.69
N TRP A 117 3.86 9.77 1.65
CA TRP A 117 4.03 10.45 2.93
C TRP A 117 4.31 9.42 4.01
N ASN A 118 5.55 9.38 4.53
CA ASN A 118 5.89 8.50 5.64
C ASN A 118 5.33 9.05 6.95
N THR A 119 4.13 8.60 7.27
CA THR A 119 3.38 8.95 8.48
C THR A 119 4.06 8.46 9.75
N SER A 120 4.99 7.49 9.68
CA SER A 120 5.72 7.02 10.84
C SER A 120 6.80 8.00 11.31
N THR A 121 7.22 8.93 10.45
CA THR A 121 8.30 9.88 10.74
C THR A 121 7.90 11.35 10.60
N ASP A 122 7.02 11.67 9.65
CA ASP A 122 6.55 13.04 9.43
C ASP A 122 5.14 13.21 10.01
N GLN A 123 5.07 13.67 11.25
CA GLN A 123 3.83 13.80 12.02
C GLN A 123 3.46 15.25 12.36
N SER A 124 4.18 16.23 11.80
CA SER A 124 3.95 17.64 12.15
C SER A 124 2.70 18.17 11.44
N THR A 125 1.83 18.87 12.19
CA THR A 125 0.71 19.64 11.62
C THR A 125 1.18 20.85 10.81
N THR A 126 2.46 21.22 10.91
CA THR A 126 3.12 22.26 10.12
C THR A 126 4.20 21.69 9.20
N SER A 127 4.13 20.39 8.86
CA SER A 127 5.00 19.79 7.86
C SER A 127 4.88 20.54 6.51
N PRO A 128 5.97 20.66 5.72
CA PRO A 128 5.92 21.17 4.36
C PRO A 128 4.95 20.42 3.44
N LEU A 129 4.54 19.20 3.81
CA LEU A 129 3.46 18.48 3.14
C LEU A 129 2.19 19.33 3.02
N TRP A 130 1.89 20.12 4.06
CA TRP A 130 0.67 20.93 4.19
C TRP A 130 0.82 22.35 3.64
N ASP A 131 1.97 22.71 3.07
CA ASP A 131 2.18 24.01 2.47
C ASP A 131 1.21 24.24 1.31
N GLN A 132 0.86 25.50 1.06
CA GLN A 132 -0.07 25.89 -0.01
C GLN A 132 0.37 25.43 -1.41
N GLU A 133 1.69 25.30 -1.60
CA GLU A 133 2.28 24.84 -2.86
C GLU A 133 2.23 23.33 -3.08
N LEU A 134 1.91 22.55 -2.05
CA LEU A 134 1.73 21.11 -2.15
C LEU A 134 0.29 20.72 -1.78
N LEU A 135 0.01 20.24 -0.57
CA LEU A 135 -1.34 19.76 -0.22
C LEU A 135 -2.24 20.83 0.41
N GLY A 136 -1.70 21.96 0.83
CA GLY A 136 -2.42 22.97 1.62
C GLY A 136 -3.55 23.68 0.87
N SER A 137 -3.36 23.98 -0.42
CA SER A 137 -4.35 24.72 -1.21
C SER A 137 -5.65 23.94 -1.41
N PHE A 138 -5.56 22.62 -1.54
CA PHE A 138 -6.73 21.74 -1.70
C PHE A 138 -7.68 21.81 -0.51
N ASN A 139 -7.16 21.95 0.71
CA ASN A 139 -8.01 21.98 1.90
C ASN A 139 -9.05 23.11 1.83
N ALA A 140 -8.60 24.32 1.46
CA ALA A 140 -9.46 25.48 1.31
C ALA A 140 -10.25 25.45 -0.01
N ASN A 141 -9.60 25.07 -1.12
CA ASN A 141 -10.22 25.14 -2.45
C ASN A 141 -11.30 24.08 -2.65
N TRP A 142 -11.17 22.91 -2.01
CA TRP A 142 -12.06 21.77 -2.17
C TRP A 142 -12.91 21.50 -0.93
N SER A 143 -12.81 22.35 0.10
CA SER A 143 -13.58 22.23 1.34
C SER A 143 -13.41 20.88 2.05
N LEU A 144 -12.15 20.42 2.16
CA LEU A 144 -11.81 19.12 2.73
C LEU A 144 -11.97 19.07 4.26
N ASN A 145 -12.00 20.24 4.91
CA ASN A 145 -12.18 20.39 6.36
C ASN A 145 -11.19 19.57 7.20
N ARG A 146 -9.92 19.49 6.77
CA ARG A 146 -8.87 18.79 7.52
C ARG A 146 -8.75 19.36 8.94
N ASN A 147 -8.56 18.46 9.91
CA ASN A 147 -8.35 18.77 11.31
C ASN A 147 -7.10 18.02 11.80
N LEU A 148 -5.94 18.45 11.27
CA LEU A 148 -4.66 17.77 11.44
C LEU A 148 -4.31 17.60 12.92
N GLY A 149 -4.08 16.37 13.35
CA GLY A 149 -3.73 16.05 14.74
C GLY A 149 -4.87 16.21 15.74
N GLY A 150 -6.09 16.43 15.28
CA GLY A 150 -7.26 16.53 16.15
C GLY A 150 -7.70 15.19 16.76
N ASN A 151 -7.34 14.06 16.13
CA ASN A 151 -7.78 12.73 16.54
C ASN A 151 -6.69 11.68 16.27
N GLY A 152 -6.58 10.68 17.17
CA GLY A 152 -5.73 9.50 16.98
C GLY A 152 -4.23 9.78 16.84
N PRO A 153 -3.35 8.84 17.18
CA PRO A 153 -1.94 8.96 16.84
C PRO A 153 -1.68 8.51 15.39
N LEU A 154 -0.70 9.14 14.75
CA LEU A 154 0.00 8.56 13.59
C LEU A 154 0.87 7.38 14.05
N PRO A 155 1.24 6.45 13.15
CA PRO A 155 2.07 5.31 13.51
C PRO A 155 3.47 5.77 13.95
N THR A 156 4.17 4.92 14.69
CA THR A 156 5.60 5.08 14.99
C THR A 156 6.44 4.22 14.05
N PRO A 157 7.76 4.46 13.92
CA PRO A 157 8.63 3.57 13.15
C PRO A 157 8.64 2.13 13.69
N LEU A 158 8.35 1.94 14.98
CA LEU A 158 8.23 0.63 15.60
C LEU A 158 7.00 -0.12 15.08
N ASP A 159 5.87 0.56 14.87
CA ASP A 159 4.66 -0.06 14.32
C ASP A 159 4.92 -0.62 12.92
N VAL A 160 5.61 0.15 12.07
CA VAL A 160 6.03 -0.32 10.73
C VAL A 160 7.02 -1.49 10.83
N THR A 161 7.98 -1.42 11.78
CA THR A 161 8.96 -2.51 11.98
C THR A 161 8.28 -3.80 12.45
N ASN A 162 7.26 -3.70 13.30
CA ASN A 162 6.50 -4.85 13.77
C ASN A 162 5.75 -5.54 12.63
N LEU A 163 5.18 -4.78 11.69
CA LEU A 163 4.57 -5.35 10.49
C LEU A 163 5.57 -6.16 9.65
N TYR A 164 6.80 -5.66 9.47
CA TYR A 164 7.84 -6.39 8.74
C TYR A 164 8.27 -7.70 9.42
N ALA A 165 8.05 -7.84 10.73
CA ALA A 165 8.33 -9.07 11.46
C ALA A 165 7.24 -10.14 11.31
N MET A 166 6.03 -9.77 10.85
CA MET A 166 4.94 -10.71 10.61
C MET A 166 5.24 -11.54 9.36
N THR A 167 5.07 -12.87 9.44
CA THR A 167 5.37 -13.79 8.32
C THR A 167 4.11 -14.31 7.63
N ASN A 168 2.97 -14.26 8.31
CA ASN A 168 1.67 -14.60 7.73
C ASN A 168 1.09 -13.39 7.02
N PHE A 169 0.75 -13.55 5.73
CA PHE A 169 0.22 -12.48 4.89
C PHE A 169 -1.10 -11.89 5.39
N PHE A 170 -2.05 -12.73 5.85
CA PHE A 170 -3.35 -12.25 6.32
C PHE A 170 -3.25 -11.55 7.67
N GLU A 171 -2.41 -12.03 8.58
CA GLU A 171 -2.12 -11.32 9.84
C GLU A 171 -1.48 -9.95 9.56
N PHE A 172 -0.52 -9.90 8.64
CA PHE A 172 0.10 -8.65 8.18
C PHE A 172 -0.92 -7.69 7.55
N SER A 173 -1.75 -8.16 6.61
CA SER A 173 -2.74 -7.32 5.92
C SER A 173 -3.76 -6.74 6.91
N ASN A 174 -4.28 -7.58 7.80
CA ASN A 174 -5.23 -7.17 8.83
C ASN A 174 -4.64 -6.14 9.80
N GLU A 175 -3.43 -6.39 10.30
CA GLU A 175 -2.76 -5.46 11.21
C GLU A 175 -2.43 -4.14 10.50
N LEU A 176 -1.93 -4.19 9.27
CA LEU A 176 -1.62 -2.98 8.49
C LEU A 176 -2.88 -2.12 8.32
N GLU A 177 -3.99 -2.72 7.87
CA GLU A 177 -5.23 -2.02 7.57
C GLU A 177 -5.88 -1.39 8.82
N ARG A 178 -6.01 -2.17 9.90
CA ARG A 178 -6.83 -1.79 11.07
C ARG A 178 -6.08 -0.94 12.10
N ARG A 179 -4.75 -0.97 12.11
CA ARG A 179 -3.90 -0.29 13.12
C ARG A 179 -3.36 1.05 12.61
N PRO A 180 -2.59 1.80 13.44
CA PRO A 180 -2.18 3.16 13.10
C PRO A 180 -1.47 3.33 11.75
N VAL A 181 -0.85 2.30 11.18
CA VAL A 181 -0.09 2.41 9.91
C VAL A 181 -0.98 2.86 8.75
N HIS A 182 -2.19 2.33 8.60
CA HIS A 182 -3.21 2.82 7.67
C HIS A 182 -4.22 3.73 8.38
N ARG A 183 -4.97 3.18 9.34
CA ARG A 183 -6.05 3.90 10.05
C ARG A 183 -5.61 5.24 10.65
N GLY A 184 -4.40 5.29 11.22
CA GLY A 184 -3.92 6.46 11.95
C GLY A 184 -3.88 7.71 11.08
N ALA A 185 -3.44 7.59 9.82
CA ALA A 185 -3.39 8.71 8.90
C ALA A 185 -4.78 9.22 8.52
N HIS A 186 -5.73 8.31 8.27
CA HIS A 186 -7.11 8.66 7.98
C HIS A 186 -7.72 9.51 9.10
N VAL A 187 -7.58 9.06 10.35
CA VAL A 187 -8.15 9.73 11.53
C VAL A 187 -7.40 11.03 11.87
N TRP A 188 -6.07 11.01 11.80
CA TRP A 188 -5.23 12.16 12.15
C TRP A 188 -5.38 13.33 11.18
N THR A 189 -5.57 13.07 9.89
CA THR A 189 -5.82 14.15 8.93
C THR A 189 -7.19 14.81 9.16
N GLY A 190 -8.20 14.04 9.55
CA GLY A 190 -9.58 14.52 9.72
C GLY A 190 -10.23 14.96 8.40
N GLY A 191 -11.40 15.61 8.50
CA GLY A 191 -12.13 16.06 7.32
C GLY A 191 -12.72 14.90 6.50
N ALA A 192 -12.39 14.82 5.21
CA ALA A 192 -12.81 13.72 4.34
C ALA A 192 -12.09 12.39 4.62
N MET A 193 -10.84 12.44 5.09
CA MET A 193 -9.99 11.26 5.28
C MET A 193 -10.58 10.16 6.18
N PRO A 194 -11.23 10.42 7.32
CA PRO A 194 -11.79 9.35 8.16
C PRO A 194 -13.11 8.76 7.64
N THR A 195 -13.54 9.05 6.41
CA THR A 195 -14.85 8.66 5.86
C THR A 195 -14.69 7.76 4.63
N PRO A 196 -15.75 7.07 4.15
CA PRO A 196 -15.70 6.35 2.87
C PRO A 196 -15.37 7.23 1.67
N LEU A 197 -15.41 8.56 1.82
CA LEU A 197 -15.08 9.52 0.77
C LEU A 197 -13.62 10.02 0.85
N SER A 198 -12.75 9.31 1.57
CA SER A 198 -11.34 9.68 1.73
C SER A 198 -10.58 9.98 0.43
N PRO A 199 -10.85 9.31 -0.73
CA PRO A 199 -10.18 9.66 -1.99
C PRO A 199 -10.46 11.09 -2.51
N ARG A 200 -11.44 11.81 -1.94
CA ARG A 200 -11.68 13.24 -2.21
C ARG A 200 -10.50 14.12 -1.77
N ASP A 201 -9.72 13.68 -0.79
CA ASP A 201 -8.55 14.41 -0.31
C ASP A 201 -7.26 13.92 -1.02
N PRO A 202 -6.50 14.78 -1.72
CA PRO A 202 -5.22 14.41 -2.33
C PRO A 202 -4.21 13.71 -1.43
N VAL A 203 -4.25 13.94 -0.11
CA VAL A 203 -3.34 13.24 0.80
C VAL A 203 -3.62 11.74 0.88
N PHE A 204 -4.83 11.30 0.52
CA PHE A 204 -5.17 9.88 0.38
C PHE A 204 -4.16 9.17 -0.52
N TYR A 205 -3.83 9.74 -1.67
CA TYR A 205 -2.89 9.11 -2.63
C TYR A 205 -1.46 9.08 -2.10
N PHE A 206 -1.06 10.07 -1.31
CA PHE A 206 0.25 10.06 -0.64
C PHE A 206 0.31 9.01 0.48
N HIS A 207 -0.78 8.87 1.21
CA HIS A 207 -0.92 7.91 2.28
C HIS A 207 -0.99 6.47 1.75
N HIS A 208 -1.82 6.20 0.75
CA HIS A 208 -1.96 4.86 0.17
C HIS A 208 -0.75 4.45 -0.67
N THR A 209 0.01 5.40 -1.22
CA THR A 209 1.34 5.10 -1.78
C THR A 209 2.35 4.69 -0.70
N PHE A 210 2.21 5.21 0.53
CA PHE A 210 3.01 4.77 1.69
C PHE A 210 2.57 3.39 2.20
N VAL A 211 1.27 3.13 2.29
CA VAL A 211 0.73 1.79 2.60
C VAL A 211 1.24 0.75 1.59
N ASP A 212 1.17 1.08 0.30
CA ASP A 212 1.70 0.21 -0.77
C ASP A 212 3.23 0.03 -0.68
N TRP A 213 3.96 1.08 -0.27
CA TRP A 213 5.40 0.98 0.00
C TRP A 213 5.70 0.03 1.17
N VAL A 214 4.91 0.05 2.25
CA VAL A 214 5.06 -0.89 3.37
C VAL A 214 4.82 -2.31 2.87
N TRP A 215 3.76 -2.56 2.09
CA TRP A 215 3.53 -3.89 1.51
C TRP A 215 4.65 -4.32 0.55
N TYR A 216 5.14 -3.43 -0.31
CA TYR A 216 6.30 -3.70 -1.17
C TYR A 216 7.53 -4.15 -0.37
N ASN A 217 7.88 -3.46 0.71
CA ASN A 217 9.02 -3.85 1.54
C ASN A 217 8.79 -5.17 2.28
N TRP A 218 7.56 -5.43 2.71
CA TRP A 218 7.19 -6.72 3.30
C TRP A 218 7.37 -7.86 2.29
N GLU A 219 6.93 -7.66 1.04
CA GLU A 219 7.12 -8.61 -0.06
C GLU A 219 8.60 -8.85 -0.39
N GLU A 220 9.44 -7.82 -0.38
CA GLU A 220 10.89 -7.99 -0.59
C GLU A 220 11.56 -8.86 0.50
N ILE A 221 10.98 -8.92 1.71
CA ILE A 221 11.46 -9.75 2.82
C ILE A 221 10.89 -11.19 2.74
N HIS A 222 9.59 -11.33 2.50
CA HIS A 222 8.88 -12.61 2.70
C HIS A 222 8.48 -13.34 1.42
N GLN A 223 8.21 -12.61 0.33
CA GLN A 223 7.86 -13.13 -1.01
C GLN A 223 6.74 -14.18 -0.99
N ASN A 224 5.73 -14.01 -0.13
CA ASN A 224 4.71 -15.01 0.13
C ASN A 224 3.28 -14.45 0.22
N SER A 225 3.03 -13.21 -0.20
CA SER A 225 1.66 -12.72 -0.37
C SER A 225 0.87 -13.66 -1.27
N SER A 226 -0.30 -14.08 -0.81
CA SER A 226 -1.19 -14.96 -1.56
C SER A 226 -2.62 -14.64 -1.20
N PHE A 227 -3.41 -14.27 -2.20
CA PHE A 227 -4.84 -14.03 -2.07
C PHE A 227 -5.62 -15.30 -2.45
N GLU A 228 -6.66 -15.64 -1.68
CA GLU A 228 -7.55 -16.76 -2.01
C GLU A 228 -8.42 -16.46 -3.24
N THR A 229 -8.83 -15.19 -3.42
CA THR A 229 -9.60 -14.76 -4.59
C THR A 229 -8.69 -14.54 -5.80
N THR A 230 -9.14 -15.00 -6.97
CA THR A 230 -8.44 -14.80 -8.25
C THR A 230 -9.05 -13.69 -9.10
N SER A 231 -9.96 -12.92 -8.52
CA SER A 231 -10.69 -11.86 -9.20
C SER A 231 -10.96 -10.77 -8.19
N MET A 232 -10.57 -9.55 -8.53
CA MET A 232 -10.73 -8.38 -7.69
C MET A 232 -11.49 -7.33 -8.49
N LEU A 233 -12.40 -6.64 -7.81
CA LEU A 233 -13.02 -5.44 -8.36
C LEU A 233 -11.92 -4.42 -8.66
N ARG A 234 -12.14 -3.57 -9.63
CA ARG A 234 -11.30 -2.40 -9.85
C ARG A 234 -12.25 -1.26 -10.14
N TYR A 235 -11.84 -0.05 -9.78
CA TYR A 235 -12.47 1.09 -10.40
C TYR A 235 -12.21 0.98 -11.91
N ASP A 236 -13.23 0.63 -12.67
CA ASP A 236 -13.12 0.39 -14.11
C ASP A 236 -13.57 1.59 -14.92
N GLY A 237 -14.05 2.67 -14.25
CA GLY A 237 -15.17 3.57 -14.57
C GLY A 237 -15.24 4.24 -15.95
N THR A 238 -14.67 3.64 -16.98
CA THR A 238 -14.35 4.20 -18.28
C THR A 238 -13.88 5.64 -18.21
N TYR A 239 -12.66 5.82 -17.72
CA TYR A 239 -11.67 6.47 -18.59
C TYR A 239 -11.56 5.58 -19.83
N SER A 240 -12.19 5.96 -20.94
CA SER A 240 -12.15 5.13 -22.15
C SER A 240 -10.72 5.11 -22.73
N PHE A 241 -9.92 4.11 -22.39
CA PHE A 241 -8.84 3.66 -23.25
C PHE A 241 -9.48 2.80 -24.35
N GLY A 242 -9.98 3.45 -25.41
CA GLY A 242 -10.59 2.76 -26.55
C GLY A 242 -11.98 2.13 -26.33
N GLY A 243 -12.70 2.48 -25.26
CA GLY A 243 -14.10 2.08 -25.08
C GLY A 243 -14.32 0.61 -24.66
N GLN A 244 -13.33 -0.02 -24.04
CA GLN A 244 -13.45 -1.38 -23.51
C GLN A 244 -13.54 -1.36 -21.97
N THR A 245 -14.52 -2.09 -21.42
CA THR A 245 -14.54 -2.48 -20.00
C THR A 245 -13.30 -3.32 -19.72
N LEU A 246 -12.45 -2.86 -18.80
CA LEU A 246 -11.23 -3.58 -18.50
C LEU A 246 -11.54 -4.82 -17.64
N PRO A 247 -10.83 -5.93 -17.85
CA PRO A 247 -11.10 -7.17 -17.12
C PRO A 247 -10.82 -7.02 -15.62
N LEU A 248 -11.51 -7.84 -14.83
CA LEU A 248 -11.20 -8.06 -13.42
C LEU A 248 -9.71 -8.40 -13.27
N VAL A 249 -9.10 -7.92 -12.20
CA VAL A 249 -7.67 -8.14 -11.93
C VAL A 249 -7.55 -9.32 -10.98
N ASN A 250 -6.70 -10.28 -11.28
CA ASN A 250 -6.31 -11.27 -10.29
C ASN A 250 -5.32 -10.59 -9.32
N PRO A 251 -5.64 -10.48 -8.01
CA PRO A 251 -4.76 -9.78 -7.07
C PRO A 251 -3.39 -10.47 -6.92
N ASN A 252 -3.33 -11.78 -7.18
CA ASN A 252 -2.06 -12.52 -7.22
C ASN A 252 -1.14 -12.13 -8.38
N ASP A 253 -1.65 -11.46 -9.43
CA ASP A 253 -0.83 -10.99 -10.56
C ASP A 253 -0.09 -9.69 -10.23
N ILE A 254 -0.44 -9.02 -9.12
CA ILE A 254 0.06 -7.71 -8.73
C ILE A 254 0.63 -7.68 -7.30
N THR A 255 0.98 -8.84 -6.72
CA THR A 255 1.71 -8.92 -5.44
C THR A 255 3.10 -8.32 -5.53
N ASP A 256 3.72 -8.35 -6.70
CA ASP A 256 4.94 -7.62 -7.02
C ASP A 256 4.61 -6.33 -7.79
N THR A 257 5.04 -5.17 -7.29
CA THR A 257 4.81 -3.87 -7.96
C THR A 257 5.49 -3.78 -9.32
N ARG A 258 6.56 -4.56 -9.53
CA ARG A 258 7.28 -4.64 -10.80
C ARG A 258 6.42 -5.23 -11.91
N SER A 259 5.39 -6.03 -11.60
CA SER A 259 4.38 -6.46 -12.60
C SER A 259 3.66 -5.27 -13.26
N LEU A 260 3.58 -4.15 -12.54
CA LEU A 260 3.01 -2.89 -12.98
C LEU A 260 4.08 -1.87 -13.38
N GLY A 261 5.34 -2.28 -13.56
CA GLY A 261 6.46 -1.37 -13.86
C GLY A 261 6.66 -0.26 -12.82
N VAL A 262 6.21 -0.47 -11.58
CA VAL A 262 6.31 0.51 -10.49
C VAL A 262 7.47 0.14 -9.57
N PHE A 263 8.36 1.10 -9.37
CA PHE A 263 9.49 1.01 -8.46
C PHE A 263 9.40 2.03 -7.33
N TYR A 264 10.15 1.77 -6.26
CA TYR A 264 10.26 2.68 -5.13
C TYR A 264 11.69 3.17 -4.96
N GLY A 265 11.85 4.49 -4.84
CA GLY A 265 13.09 5.15 -4.44
C GLY A 265 13.01 5.63 -3.00
N SER A 266 14.11 5.51 -2.26
CA SER A 266 14.22 6.02 -0.89
C SER A 266 15.68 6.30 -0.51
N ASN A 267 15.89 7.26 0.38
CA ASN A 267 17.21 7.64 0.89
C ASN A 267 18.21 7.99 -0.22
N GLY A 268 17.71 8.59 -1.30
CA GLY A 268 18.52 8.99 -2.44
C GLY A 268 18.94 7.85 -3.38
N LEU A 269 18.33 6.67 -3.28
CA LEU A 269 18.57 5.53 -4.17
C LEU A 269 17.25 4.93 -4.69
N ALA A 270 17.19 4.70 -6.00
CA ALA A 270 16.14 3.93 -6.66
C ALA A 270 16.75 2.69 -7.34
N PRO A 271 16.59 1.49 -6.76
CA PRO A 271 17.03 0.25 -7.37
C PRO A 271 15.99 -0.26 -8.39
N LEU A 272 16.45 -0.56 -9.59
CA LEU A 272 15.69 -1.11 -10.71
C LEU A 272 16.24 -2.53 -10.97
N ASN A 273 15.66 -3.50 -10.28
CA ASN A 273 16.06 -4.91 -10.33
C ASN A 273 14.89 -5.79 -10.76
N ASN A 274 15.21 -6.98 -11.29
CA ASN A 274 14.25 -8.05 -11.62
C ASN A 274 13.06 -7.59 -12.45
N TYR A 275 13.33 -6.93 -13.57
CA TYR A 275 12.28 -6.37 -14.40
C TYR A 275 12.60 -6.48 -15.88
N ILE A 276 11.60 -6.87 -16.66
CA ILE A 276 11.67 -6.92 -18.11
C ILE A 276 10.77 -5.81 -18.62
N VAL A 277 11.37 -4.82 -19.28
CA VAL A 277 10.63 -3.74 -19.94
C VAL A 277 9.66 -4.40 -20.93
N SER A 278 8.39 -4.05 -20.82
CA SER A 278 7.31 -4.71 -21.56
C SER A 278 6.57 -3.77 -22.49
N ASN A 279 6.60 -2.47 -22.19
CA ASN A 279 5.75 -1.45 -22.80
C ASN A 279 4.25 -1.81 -22.77
N THR A 280 3.82 -2.57 -21.74
CA THR A 280 2.44 -3.06 -21.62
C THR A 280 1.42 -1.93 -21.50
N TYR A 281 1.74 -0.90 -20.71
CA TYR A 281 0.81 0.20 -20.41
C TYR A 281 1.13 1.47 -21.21
N ARG A 282 2.39 1.63 -21.65
CA ARG A 282 2.88 2.79 -22.39
C ARG A 282 3.88 2.37 -23.45
N ALA A 283 3.88 3.09 -24.57
CA ALA A 283 4.81 2.86 -25.68
C ALA A 283 6.28 3.06 -25.29
N GLU A 284 6.55 3.86 -24.26
CA GLU A 284 7.87 4.05 -23.65
C GLU A 284 7.74 4.09 -22.12
N GLU A 285 8.58 3.30 -21.46
CA GLU A 285 8.70 3.30 -19.99
C GLU A 285 9.83 4.26 -19.58
N ILE A 286 9.52 5.21 -18.70
CA ILE A 286 10.45 6.27 -18.26
C ILE A 286 10.60 6.25 -16.75
N PHE A 287 11.77 5.82 -16.28
CA PHE A 287 12.14 5.81 -14.87
C PHE A 287 12.86 7.10 -14.51
N TYR A 288 12.21 7.94 -13.70
CA TYR A 288 12.77 9.22 -13.28
C TYR A 288 12.96 9.33 -11.75
N TYR A 289 14.17 9.71 -11.33
CA TYR A 289 14.49 9.97 -9.94
C TYR A 289 15.63 10.99 -9.81
N GLN A 290 15.47 12.01 -8.96
CA GLN A 290 16.45 13.10 -8.88
C GLN A 290 17.80 12.65 -8.31
N TYR A 291 17.83 11.61 -7.47
CA TYR A 291 19.07 11.09 -6.90
C TYR A 291 19.61 9.92 -7.72
N VAL A 292 20.13 8.87 -7.11
CA VAL A 292 20.81 7.79 -7.84
C VAL A 292 19.81 6.75 -8.33
N ILE A 293 19.91 6.37 -9.60
CA ILE A 293 19.22 5.18 -10.15
C ILE A 293 20.25 4.07 -10.37
N GLU A 294 19.98 2.88 -9.85
CA GLU A 294 20.78 1.68 -10.08
C GLU A 294 19.95 0.66 -10.86
N ALA A 295 20.28 0.42 -12.12
CA ALA A 295 19.64 -0.63 -12.93
C ALA A 295 20.58 -1.83 -13.06
N GLY A 296 20.13 -3.01 -12.64
CA GLY A 296 20.94 -4.22 -12.59
C GLY A 296 20.13 -5.44 -12.19
N ASN A 297 20.81 -6.52 -11.80
CA ASN A 297 20.17 -7.73 -11.25
C ASN A 297 18.92 -8.16 -12.04
N ASN A 298 19.08 -8.57 -13.29
CA ASN A 298 18.00 -8.96 -14.22
C ASN A 298 17.07 -7.80 -14.61
N PHE A 299 17.63 -6.61 -14.85
CA PHE A 299 16.91 -5.54 -15.53
C PHE A 299 17.15 -5.66 -17.05
N ILE A 300 16.12 -6.04 -17.80
CA ILE A 300 16.24 -6.42 -19.20
C ILE A 300 15.37 -5.50 -20.07
N VAL A 301 15.98 -4.92 -21.11
CA VAL A 301 15.30 -4.15 -22.15
C VAL A 301 15.29 -4.99 -23.44
N PRO A 302 14.22 -5.78 -23.70
CA PRO A 302 14.18 -6.71 -24.83
C PRO A 302 14.00 -6.01 -26.19
N ASN A 303 14.22 -6.76 -27.27
CA ASN A 303 14.04 -6.26 -28.64
C ASN A 303 12.62 -5.72 -28.87
N GLY A 304 12.49 -4.57 -29.52
CA GLY A 304 11.22 -3.95 -29.85
C GLY A 304 10.61 -3.10 -28.74
N THR A 305 11.28 -3.02 -27.59
CA THR A 305 10.85 -2.18 -26.47
C THR A 305 11.62 -0.86 -26.38
N THR A 306 10.99 0.15 -25.77
CA THR A 306 11.56 1.47 -25.52
C THR A 306 11.61 1.74 -24.02
N CYS A 307 12.80 2.05 -23.52
CA CYS A 307 13.05 2.32 -22.11
C CYS A 307 13.95 3.53 -21.95
N ARG A 308 13.59 4.40 -21.01
CA ARG A 308 14.39 5.55 -20.62
C ARG A 308 14.63 5.59 -19.13
N ILE A 309 15.87 5.82 -18.75
CA ILE A 309 16.26 6.07 -17.36
C ILE A 309 16.83 7.48 -17.27
N GLU A 310 16.17 8.34 -16.50
CA GLU A 310 16.56 9.73 -16.30
C GLU A 310 16.85 9.99 -14.81
N SER A 311 18.02 10.52 -14.50
CA SER A 311 18.35 10.99 -13.16
C SER A 311 18.98 12.37 -13.21
N VAL A 312 18.83 13.19 -12.17
CA VAL A 312 19.55 14.48 -12.07
C VAL A 312 21.00 14.24 -11.63
N ASN A 313 21.22 13.27 -10.74
CA ASN A 313 22.54 13.01 -10.16
C ASN A 313 23.33 11.93 -10.90
N GLU A 314 22.81 10.70 -10.95
CA GLU A 314 23.58 9.56 -11.42
C GLU A 314 22.68 8.39 -11.88
N VAL A 315 23.03 7.78 -13.01
CA VAL A 315 22.49 6.49 -13.46
C VAL A 315 23.63 5.47 -13.51
N ARG A 316 23.50 4.39 -12.74
CA ARG A 316 24.45 3.28 -12.70
C ARG A 316 23.84 2.05 -13.34
N LEU A 317 24.49 1.55 -14.40
CA LEU A 317 24.16 0.27 -15.01
C LEU A 317 25.07 -0.79 -14.40
N LEU A 318 24.51 -1.61 -13.52
CA LEU A 318 25.20 -2.62 -12.74
C LEU A 318 25.17 -3.99 -13.46
N PRO A 319 25.99 -4.98 -13.03
CA PRO A 319 25.88 -6.34 -13.54
C PRO A 319 24.43 -6.87 -13.48
N GLY A 320 24.02 -7.57 -14.55
CA GLY A 320 22.64 -8.02 -14.73
C GLY A 320 21.71 -7.02 -15.41
N PHE A 321 22.20 -5.83 -15.81
CA PHE A 321 21.52 -4.99 -16.79
C PHE A 321 21.80 -5.48 -18.22
N GLU A 322 20.75 -5.65 -19.02
CA GLU A 322 20.86 -6.05 -20.42
C GLU A 322 19.93 -5.23 -21.31
N ALA A 323 20.47 -4.70 -22.41
CA ALA A 323 19.67 -4.09 -23.48
C ALA A 323 19.91 -4.87 -24.78
N ALA A 324 18.87 -5.55 -25.28
CA ALA A 324 18.97 -6.41 -26.45
C ALA A 324 19.13 -5.59 -27.73
N SER A 325 19.83 -6.15 -28.74
CA SER A 325 19.85 -5.54 -30.07
C SER A 325 18.43 -5.41 -30.63
N GLY A 326 18.07 -4.19 -31.05
CA GLY A 326 16.71 -3.85 -31.51
C GLY A 326 15.82 -3.21 -30.44
N SER A 327 16.30 -3.04 -29.20
CA SER A 327 15.64 -2.15 -28.23
C SER A 327 16.03 -0.69 -28.43
N ASN A 328 15.20 0.23 -27.95
CA ASN A 328 15.49 1.66 -27.88
C ASN A 328 15.70 2.04 -26.41
N PHE A 329 16.94 1.90 -25.93
CA PHE A 329 17.32 2.23 -24.56
C PHE A 329 18.07 3.56 -24.49
N VAL A 330 17.66 4.44 -23.58
CA VAL A 330 18.36 5.71 -23.29
C VAL A 330 18.55 5.88 -21.79
N ALA A 331 19.79 6.10 -21.35
CA ALA A 331 20.11 6.58 -20.00
C ALA A 331 20.62 8.02 -20.07
N THR A 332 20.14 8.91 -19.21
CA THR A 332 20.54 10.33 -19.22
C THR A 332 20.69 10.88 -17.80
N ILE A 333 21.73 11.69 -17.61
CA ILE A 333 21.91 12.53 -16.43
C ILE A 333 21.47 13.95 -16.79
N ASP A 334 20.36 14.42 -16.23
CA ASP A 334 19.81 15.76 -16.45
C ASP A 334 20.56 16.79 -15.58
N GLN A 335 21.80 17.10 -15.98
CA GLN A 335 22.74 17.96 -15.23
C GLN A 335 22.27 19.40 -14.97
N VAL A 336 21.16 19.85 -15.58
CA VAL A 336 20.67 21.23 -15.48
C VAL A 336 19.19 21.27 -15.12
N ASN A 337 18.59 20.11 -14.77
CA ASN A 337 17.15 19.93 -14.87
C ASN A 337 16.60 20.36 -16.23
N ASN A 338 17.35 20.50 -17.34
CA ASN A 338 16.84 21.17 -18.54
C ASN A 338 15.62 20.46 -19.18
N ASN A 339 15.43 19.16 -18.92
CA ASN A 339 14.28 18.39 -19.40
C ASN A 339 13.14 18.26 -18.37
N LEU A 340 13.32 18.78 -17.15
CA LEU A 340 12.30 19.00 -16.10
C LEU A 340 12.09 20.49 -15.78
N ALA A 341 12.99 21.33 -16.26
CA ALA A 341 13.00 22.77 -16.35
C ALA A 341 12.58 23.17 -17.78
N GLY A 342 11.89 22.26 -18.49
CA GLY A 342 10.81 22.71 -19.35
C GLY A 342 10.00 23.64 -18.48
N LYS A 343 10.22 24.96 -18.66
CA LYS A 343 9.82 26.02 -17.73
C LYS A 343 8.51 25.58 -17.15
N SER A 344 8.44 25.35 -15.83
CA SER A 344 7.14 25.36 -15.16
C SER A 344 6.44 26.52 -15.84
N ARG A 345 5.33 26.25 -16.52
CA ARG A 345 4.44 27.33 -16.84
C ARG A 345 3.91 27.72 -15.46
N LYS A 346 4.74 28.46 -14.71
CA LYS A 346 4.37 29.21 -13.51
C LYS A 346 3.25 30.21 -13.86
N GLY A 347 2.87 30.33 -15.14
CA GLY A 347 1.61 30.88 -15.59
C GLY A 347 0.58 29.81 -15.95
N GLU A 348 -0.59 29.95 -15.31
CA GLU A 348 -1.94 29.71 -15.86
C GLU A 348 -2.69 28.38 -15.62
N VAL A 349 -2.22 27.42 -14.82
CA VAL A 349 -3.20 26.45 -14.26
C VAL A 349 -3.94 27.14 -13.12
N ALA A 350 -5.15 27.58 -13.40
CA ALA A 350 -6.00 28.16 -12.37
C ALA A 350 -6.33 27.09 -11.33
N ARG A 351 -5.73 27.20 -10.14
CA ARG A 351 -6.06 26.40 -8.96
C ARG A 351 -7.43 26.83 -8.43
N LEU A 352 -8.48 26.49 -9.17
CA LEU A 352 -9.84 26.97 -8.95
C LEU A 352 -10.38 26.46 -7.61
N LYS A 353 -11.13 27.33 -6.93
CA LYS A 353 -11.96 26.93 -5.80
C LYS A 353 -13.14 26.11 -6.34
N LYS A 354 -13.07 24.79 -6.16
CA LYS A 354 -14.06 23.80 -6.58
C LYS A 354 -14.39 22.87 -5.40
N PRO A 355 -15.20 23.34 -4.43
CA PRO A 355 -15.66 22.49 -3.34
C PRO A 355 -16.41 21.28 -3.88
N TYR A 356 -16.31 20.15 -3.20
CA TYR A 356 -17.16 18.99 -3.53
C TYR A 356 -18.63 19.31 -3.26
N ASP A 357 -19.50 18.71 -4.06
CA ASP A 357 -20.92 18.68 -3.74
C ASP A 357 -21.12 17.95 -2.40
N TYR A 358 -22.14 18.39 -1.66
CA TYR A 358 -22.43 17.80 -0.37
C TYR A 358 -22.85 16.34 -0.53
N ASP A 359 -22.24 15.48 0.28
CA ASP A 359 -22.55 14.07 0.40
C ASP A 359 -22.72 13.72 1.87
N ALA A 360 -23.77 12.99 2.22
CA ALA A 360 -24.06 12.65 3.62
C ALA A 360 -22.95 11.77 4.23
N ASN A 361 -22.26 10.96 3.43
CA ASN A 361 -21.20 10.06 3.90
C ASN A 361 -19.97 10.82 4.42
N ILE A 362 -19.84 12.12 4.13
CA ILE A 362 -18.79 12.97 4.71
C ILE A 362 -18.95 13.17 6.22
N ASN A 363 -20.16 12.96 6.74
CA ASN A 363 -20.49 13.06 8.16
C ASN A 363 -20.57 11.68 8.84
N THR A 364 -20.20 10.61 8.15
CA THR A 364 -20.15 9.25 8.69
C THR A 364 -18.69 8.80 8.76
N PRO A 365 -17.92 9.24 9.77
CA PRO A 365 -16.61 8.67 10.03
C PRO A 365 -16.73 7.15 10.15
N ILE A 366 -15.78 6.44 9.57
CA ILE A 366 -15.67 5.01 9.70
C ILE A 366 -15.48 4.70 11.19
N VAL A 367 -16.40 3.89 11.74
CA VAL A 367 -16.20 3.28 13.04
C VAL A 367 -15.27 2.11 12.81
N TRP A 368 -14.00 2.37 13.04
CA TRP A 368 -13.02 1.31 13.21
C TRP A 368 -13.37 0.66 14.54
N GLU A 369 -14.22 -0.37 14.52
CA GLU A 369 -14.30 -1.26 15.65
C GLU A 369 -12.87 -1.71 15.90
N GLU A 370 -12.26 -1.18 16.97
CA GLU A 370 -11.15 -1.87 17.60
C GLU A 370 -11.74 -3.23 17.85
N ASP A 371 -11.32 -4.21 17.05
CA ASP A 371 -11.60 -5.59 17.36
C ASP A 371 -11.15 -5.69 18.83
N ASN A 372 -12.12 -5.81 19.75
CA ASN A 372 -11.83 -6.04 21.17
C ASN A 372 -11.14 -7.42 21.34
N LYS A 373 -10.86 -8.10 20.22
CA LYS A 373 -9.81 -9.09 20.06
C LYS A 373 -8.46 -8.37 20.22
N ASP A 374 -7.94 -8.46 21.43
CA ASP A 374 -6.51 -8.33 21.69
C ASP A 374 -5.76 -9.25 20.72
N ASP A 375 -5.33 -8.73 19.57
CA ASP A 375 -4.65 -9.49 18.49
C ASP A 375 -3.13 -9.53 18.68
N SER A 376 -2.62 -9.15 19.86
CA SER A 376 -1.24 -9.43 20.22
C SER A 376 -1.01 -10.95 20.14
N PRO A 377 0.02 -11.48 19.44
CA PRO A 377 0.29 -12.91 19.42
C PRO A 377 0.47 -13.42 20.86
N VAL A 378 -0.14 -14.55 21.22
CA VAL A 378 -0.02 -15.10 22.59
C VAL A 378 1.42 -15.57 22.80
N ILE A 379 2.23 -14.79 23.51
CA ILE A 379 3.61 -15.16 23.86
C ILE A 379 3.56 -16.00 25.14
N ILE A 380 4.06 -17.24 25.05
CA ILE A 380 3.90 -18.23 26.12
C ILE A 380 5.25 -18.65 26.71
N GLN A 381 5.42 -18.47 28.02
CA GLN A 381 6.59 -18.94 28.77
C GLN A 381 6.19 -19.98 29.82
N ALA A 382 6.67 -21.23 29.65
CA ALA A 382 6.50 -22.30 30.63
C ALA A 382 7.76 -22.48 31.50
N TYR A 383 7.60 -22.40 32.83
CA TYR A 383 8.67 -22.56 33.82
C TYR A 383 8.16 -23.12 35.16
N PRO A 384 9.00 -23.76 35.99
CA PRO A 384 10.35 -24.20 35.66
C PRO A 384 10.34 -25.35 34.65
N ASN A 385 11.38 -25.48 33.85
CA ASN A 385 11.63 -26.64 33.01
C ASN A 385 13.14 -26.94 33.07
N PRO A 386 13.59 -28.02 33.75
CA PRO A 386 12.80 -29.13 34.28
C PRO A 386 11.87 -28.79 35.46
N PHE A 387 10.78 -29.55 35.63
CA PHE A 387 9.78 -29.36 36.68
C PHE A 387 9.68 -30.55 37.63
N THR A 388 9.24 -30.31 38.86
CA THR A 388 8.99 -31.36 39.86
C THR A 388 7.50 -31.62 40.02
N GLU A 389 6.74 -30.71 40.62
CA GLU A 389 5.32 -30.94 40.94
C GLU A 389 4.39 -29.88 40.35
N LYS A 390 4.98 -28.79 39.85
CA LYS A 390 4.27 -27.63 39.32
C LYS A 390 4.94 -27.09 38.06
N ILE A 391 4.13 -26.63 37.12
CA ILE A 391 4.54 -25.84 35.97
C ILE A 391 3.64 -24.61 35.93
N THR A 392 4.27 -23.46 35.77
CA THR A 392 3.62 -22.18 35.51
C THR A 392 3.77 -21.84 34.04
N ILE A 393 2.67 -21.44 33.42
CA ILE A 393 2.60 -21.00 32.04
C ILE A 393 2.07 -19.57 32.07
N ASN A 394 2.92 -18.62 31.72
CA ASN A 394 2.49 -17.22 31.57
C ASN A 394 2.12 -16.98 30.11
N LEU A 395 0.95 -16.39 29.92
CA LEU A 395 0.49 -15.78 28.67
C LEU A 395 0.72 -14.27 28.79
N ASN A 396 0.96 -13.60 27.67
CA ASN A 396 1.04 -12.13 27.64
C ASN A 396 -0.33 -11.44 27.65
N LYS A 397 -1.44 -12.19 27.61
CA LYS A 397 -2.81 -11.70 27.70
C LYS A 397 -3.76 -12.72 28.32
N ASN A 398 -4.86 -12.24 28.91
CA ASN A 398 -5.89 -13.12 29.49
C ASN A 398 -6.61 -13.90 28.41
N THR A 399 -6.56 -15.23 28.49
CA THR A 399 -7.12 -16.11 27.44
C THR A 399 -7.97 -17.22 28.05
N ASN A 400 -9.11 -17.51 27.41
CA ASN A 400 -9.84 -18.76 27.65
C ASN A 400 -9.09 -19.89 26.94
N CYS A 401 -8.54 -20.83 27.69
CA CYS A 401 -7.72 -21.90 27.12
C CYS A 401 -7.85 -23.20 27.90
N SER A 402 -7.52 -24.30 27.26
CA SER A 402 -7.29 -25.58 27.92
C SER A 402 -5.82 -25.95 27.83
N VAL A 403 -5.30 -26.52 28.91
CA VAL A 403 -3.95 -27.08 28.91
C VAL A 403 -4.02 -28.59 28.99
N GLU A 404 -3.38 -29.23 28.02
CA GLU A 404 -3.35 -30.65 27.81
C GLU A 404 -1.92 -31.17 28.00
N VAL A 405 -1.76 -32.21 28.81
CA VAL A 405 -0.46 -32.84 29.06
C VAL A 405 -0.46 -34.22 28.41
N TYR A 406 0.46 -34.44 27.47
CA TYR A 406 0.64 -35.69 26.76
C TYR A 406 1.94 -36.37 27.17
N ASN A 407 1.95 -37.70 27.15
CA ASN A 407 3.20 -38.46 27.18
C ASN A 407 3.84 -38.54 25.78
N MET A 408 5.06 -39.09 25.70
CA MET A 408 5.78 -39.23 24.44
C MET A 408 5.14 -40.20 23.43
N MET A 409 4.17 -41.02 23.86
CA MET A 409 3.39 -41.89 22.97
C MET A 409 2.12 -41.20 22.44
N GLY A 410 1.90 -39.92 22.77
CA GLY A 410 0.73 -39.15 22.34
C GLY A 410 -0.54 -39.42 23.14
N MET A 411 -0.46 -40.16 24.26
CA MET A 411 -1.62 -40.35 25.14
C MET A 411 -1.84 -39.13 26.03
N LEU A 412 -3.07 -38.63 26.07
CA LEU A 412 -3.48 -37.54 26.95
C LEU A 412 -3.50 -38.02 28.40
N ILE A 413 -2.71 -37.37 29.25
CA ILE A 413 -2.54 -37.71 30.67
C ILE A 413 -3.40 -36.81 31.56
N ARG A 414 -3.56 -35.54 31.19
CA ARG A 414 -4.37 -34.56 31.93
C ARG A 414 -4.84 -33.44 31.02
N GLN A 415 -6.02 -32.92 31.31
CA GLN A 415 -6.56 -31.72 30.68
C GLN A 415 -7.19 -30.84 31.76
N GLU A 416 -6.90 -29.55 31.73
CA GLU A 416 -7.51 -28.55 32.60
C GLU A 416 -7.90 -27.31 31.81
N THR A 417 -9.08 -26.77 32.08
CA THR A 417 -9.61 -25.58 31.41
C THR A 417 -9.48 -24.37 32.31
N PHE A 418 -9.04 -23.25 31.74
CA PHE A 418 -8.86 -21.98 32.40
C PHE A 418 -9.66 -20.91 31.65
N GLN A 419 -10.32 -20.04 32.40
CA GLN A 419 -11.10 -18.95 31.86
C GLN A 419 -10.44 -17.62 32.20
N ASN A 420 -10.28 -16.78 31.17
CA ASN A 420 -9.85 -15.39 31.28
C ASN A 420 -8.61 -15.19 32.18
N THR A 421 -7.53 -15.93 31.91
CA THR A 421 -6.31 -15.87 32.73
C THR A 421 -5.06 -15.71 31.87
N ASP A 422 -4.08 -14.98 32.39
CA ASP A 422 -2.73 -14.84 31.86
C ASP A 422 -1.70 -15.70 32.62
N ASN A 423 -2.10 -16.32 33.73
CA ASN A 423 -1.22 -17.09 34.61
C ASN A 423 -1.84 -18.46 34.90
N ILE A 424 -1.30 -19.49 34.25
CA ILE A 424 -1.78 -20.85 34.40
C ILE A 424 -0.82 -21.62 35.29
N ILE A 425 -1.34 -22.24 36.35
CA ILE A 425 -0.54 -23.05 37.27
C ILE A 425 -1.10 -24.47 37.28
N ILE A 426 -0.35 -25.40 36.67
CA ILE A 426 -0.64 -26.82 36.76
C ILE A 426 0.14 -27.37 37.94
N ASN A 427 -0.58 -27.77 38.99
CA ASN A 427 0.00 -28.33 40.21
C ASN A 427 -0.34 -29.82 40.34
N LYS A 428 0.17 -30.45 41.41
CA LYS A 428 -0.15 -31.85 41.78
C LYS A 428 0.28 -32.87 40.71
N LEU A 429 1.40 -32.64 40.03
CA LEU A 429 1.98 -33.57 39.04
C LEU A 429 2.84 -34.69 39.69
N TYR A 430 2.55 -35.08 40.94
CA TYR A 430 3.35 -36.02 41.73
C TYR A 430 3.30 -37.48 41.22
N GLY A 431 2.26 -37.84 40.45
CA GLY A 431 2.07 -39.20 39.92
C GLY A 431 2.76 -39.46 38.58
N LEU A 432 3.43 -38.47 37.99
CA LEU A 432 4.12 -38.61 36.71
C LEU A 432 5.52 -39.20 36.91
N SER A 433 5.86 -40.25 36.17
CA SER A 433 7.23 -40.78 36.12
C SER A 433 8.20 -39.74 35.55
N ALA A 434 9.46 -39.75 36.01
CA ALA A 434 10.52 -38.92 35.45
C ALA A 434 10.65 -39.17 33.94
N GLY A 435 10.77 -38.11 33.14
CA GLY A 435 10.78 -38.21 31.68
C GLY A 435 10.26 -36.99 30.95
N PHE A 436 10.07 -37.14 29.64
CA PHE A 436 9.59 -36.07 28.76
C PHE A 436 8.06 -36.10 28.64
N TYR A 437 7.46 -34.92 28.65
CA TYR A 437 6.04 -34.70 28.41
C TYR A 437 5.87 -33.57 27.40
N VAL A 438 4.75 -33.55 26.70
CA VAL A 438 4.36 -32.44 25.82
C VAL A 438 3.17 -31.74 26.45
N ILE A 439 3.29 -30.43 26.61
CA ILE A 439 2.20 -29.57 27.06
C ILE A 439 1.67 -28.84 25.85
N LYS A 440 0.37 -29.00 25.58
CA LYS A 440 -0.34 -28.20 24.60
C LYS A 440 -1.26 -27.22 25.31
N VAL A 441 -1.26 -25.97 24.87
CA VAL A 441 -2.25 -24.97 25.24
C VAL A 441 -3.12 -24.76 24.02
N VAL A 442 -4.42 -24.96 24.18
CA VAL A 442 -5.42 -24.86 23.11
C VAL A 442 -6.40 -23.77 23.50
N ASP A 443 -6.77 -22.89 22.58
CA ASP A 443 -7.73 -21.82 22.85
C ASP A 443 -9.18 -22.34 22.90
N ALA A 444 -10.15 -21.43 23.05
CA ALA A 444 -11.56 -21.78 23.09
C ALA A 444 -12.12 -22.26 21.74
N ASN A 445 -11.45 -21.98 20.64
CA ASN A 445 -11.84 -22.35 19.27
C ASN A 445 -11.25 -23.70 18.84
N GLY A 446 -10.26 -24.21 19.59
CA GLY A 446 -9.58 -25.48 19.31
C GLY A 446 -8.21 -25.30 18.66
N ASP A 447 -7.72 -24.07 18.52
CA ASP A 447 -6.43 -23.78 17.92
C ASP A 447 -5.30 -23.95 18.93
N ILE A 448 -4.17 -24.51 18.47
CA ILE A 448 -3.01 -24.79 19.33
C ILE A 448 -2.20 -23.49 19.50
N LEU A 449 -2.34 -22.86 20.67
CA LEU A 449 -1.55 -21.68 21.06
C LEU A 449 -0.09 -22.01 21.38
N LEU A 450 0.16 -23.19 21.96
CA LEU A 450 1.51 -23.68 22.28
C LEU A 450 1.54 -25.20 22.24
N ALA A 451 2.63 -25.78 21.73
CA ALA A 451 3.01 -27.15 22.01
C ALA A 451 4.49 -27.19 22.43
N LYS A 452 4.77 -27.48 23.70
CA LYS A 452 6.14 -27.46 24.24
C LYS A 452 6.51 -28.74 24.95
N ARG A 453 7.72 -29.23 24.66
CA ARG A 453 8.32 -30.35 25.39
C ARG A 453 8.88 -29.87 26.73
N VAL A 454 8.48 -30.53 27.80
CA VAL A 454 8.93 -30.28 29.18
C VAL A 454 9.52 -31.55 29.80
N VAL A 455 10.40 -31.36 30.79
CA VAL A 455 11.12 -32.45 31.47
C VAL A 455 10.67 -32.55 32.92
N LYS A 456 10.12 -33.70 33.31
CA LYS A 456 9.83 -34.06 34.70
C LYS A 456 11.09 -34.66 35.33
N LEU A 457 11.55 -34.06 36.42
CA LEU A 457 12.62 -34.63 37.28
C LEU A 457 12.12 -35.80 38.11
#